data_AF-A0A4Y2AHE3-F1
#
_entry.id   AF-A0A4Y2AHE3-F1
#
_cell.length_a   1.000
_cell.length_b   1.000
_cell.length_c   1.000
_cell.angle_alpha   90.00
_cell.angle_beta   90.00
_cell.angle_gamma   90.00
#
_symmetry.space_group_name_H-M   'P 1'
#
loop_
_entity.id
_entity.type
_entity.pdbx_description
1 polymer ?
#
loop_
_entity_poly.entity_id
_entity_poly.type
_entity_poly.pdbx_seq_one_letter_code
_entity_poly.pdbx_strand_id
1 'polypeptide(L)'
;MNKSELNGSPHNMQQNYQDAMAMVRKFGKPDLFLTFTCNPSWFEVLNCMEGVQRPEDRPDIIIRVFNMKLKELLEDICKHGIFGTVLTYIYVIEFQKRGLPHAHILLTLDSESKIHSKDDIDKFVSAELPDPCTDLRLFQIVTKYMVHGPCGTININSPCMRDGQCCKSFPKQFKDDTEENVNGYPIYRRRATEPVQVGKYSIDNRWVVPYNLWLLKKFNAHINVEVCASNKNVKYLYKYVYKGHDAASVKIQKEGALDHDEILSFVEGRYVSTPEAMWRLNEFNLSHKSHTVVRLAVHLPQQQPIVYQDGREAQAIERAALRKTTLTSWFELSKNDP
;
A
#
# COMPACT_ATOMS: atom_id res chain seq x y z
N MET A 1 13.80 -12.98 22.27
CA MET A 1 13.26 -12.43 21.00
C MET A 1 13.80 -11.01 20.87
N ASN A 2 14.68 -10.75 19.90
CA ASN A 2 15.16 -9.39 19.68
C ASN A 2 13.99 -8.51 19.22
N LYS A 3 13.80 -7.34 19.85
CA LYS A 3 12.74 -6.38 19.50
C LYS A 3 12.80 -5.95 18.01
N SER A 4 13.92 -6.18 17.33
CA SER A 4 14.19 -5.85 15.92
C SER A 4 13.55 -6.78 14.88
N GLU A 5 12.96 -7.92 15.29
CA GLU A 5 12.36 -8.91 14.37
C GLU A 5 10.82 -8.89 14.36
N LEU A 6 10.19 -8.00 15.13
CA LEU A 6 8.74 -7.85 15.14
C LEU A 6 8.23 -7.22 13.83
N ASN A 7 7.26 -7.86 13.20
CA ASN A 7 6.54 -7.35 12.03
C ASN A 7 5.89 -5.98 12.33
N GLY A 8 6.31 -4.96 11.57
CA GLY A 8 5.90 -3.56 11.78
C GLY A 8 6.77 -2.76 12.76
N SER A 9 7.95 -3.27 13.15
CA SER A 9 8.97 -2.46 13.84
C SER A 9 9.70 -1.50 12.89
N PRO A 10 10.32 -0.40 13.36
CA PRO A 10 11.08 0.51 12.51
C PRO A 10 12.16 -0.20 11.67
N HIS A 11 12.86 -1.17 12.26
CA HIS A 11 13.87 -1.97 11.55
C HIS A 11 13.25 -2.83 10.44
N ASN A 12 12.14 -3.52 10.73
CA ASN A 12 11.40 -4.31 9.74
C ASN A 12 10.89 -3.43 8.57
N MET A 13 10.37 -2.24 8.87
CA MET A 13 9.90 -1.27 7.87
C MET A 13 11.04 -0.74 6.99
N GLN A 14 12.18 -0.40 7.60
CA GLN A 14 13.38 0.00 6.87
C GLN A 14 13.90 -1.13 5.97
N GLN A 15 13.84 -2.38 6.47
CA GLN A 15 14.23 -3.55 5.69
C GLN A 15 13.31 -3.73 4.47
N ASN A 16 12.00 -3.68 4.67
CA ASN A 16 11.03 -3.80 3.60
C ASN A 16 11.18 -2.68 2.55
N TYR A 17 11.49 -1.46 2.97
CA TYR A 17 11.83 -0.35 2.06
C TYR A 17 13.07 -0.69 1.20
N GLN A 18 14.15 -1.14 1.81
CA GLN A 18 15.39 -1.48 1.10
C GLN A 18 15.16 -2.62 0.09
N ASP A 19 14.41 -3.65 0.47
CA ASP A 19 14.09 -4.77 -0.40
C ASP A 19 13.27 -4.30 -1.62
N ALA A 20 12.31 -3.42 -1.39
CA ALA A 20 11.51 -2.84 -2.46
C ALA A 20 12.35 -1.98 -3.41
N MET A 21 13.32 -1.23 -2.89
CA MET A 21 14.29 -0.49 -3.73
C MET A 21 15.18 -1.42 -4.56
N ALA A 22 15.54 -2.60 -4.04
CA ALA A 22 16.27 -3.61 -4.80
C ALA A 22 15.43 -4.15 -5.97
N MET A 23 14.13 -4.39 -5.75
CA MET A 23 13.20 -4.78 -6.81
C MET A 23 13.04 -3.69 -7.87
N VAL A 24 12.91 -2.43 -7.46
CA VAL A 24 12.87 -1.29 -8.39
C VAL A 24 14.16 -1.19 -9.22
N ARG A 25 15.31 -1.47 -8.61
CA ARG A 25 16.60 -1.49 -9.32
C ARG A 25 16.67 -2.61 -10.37
N LYS A 26 16.05 -3.77 -10.11
CA LYS A 26 16.08 -4.93 -11.01
C LYS A 26 15.03 -4.87 -12.12
N PHE A 27 13.79 -4.48 -11.78
CA PHE A 27 12.64 -4.55 -12.67
C PHE A 27 12.15 -3.18 -13.18
N GLY A 28 12.74 -2.09 -12.68
CA GLY A 28 12.32 -0.73 -13.00
C GLY A 28 11.28 -0.18 -12.01
N LYS A 29 10.92 1.08 -12.22
CA LYS A 29 9.91 1.77 -11.39
C LYS A 29 8.52 1.10 -11.52
N PRO A 30 7.67 1.18 -10.50
CA PRO A 30 6.26 0.82 -10.63
C PRO A 30 5.56 1.69 -11.68
N ASP A 31 4.62 1.10 -12.40
CA ASP A 31 3.78 1.74 -13.42
C ASP A 31 2.40 2.10 -12.87
N LEU A 32 1.89 1.33 -11.90
CA LEU A 32 0.58 1.54 -11.29
C LEU A 32 0.65 1.53 -9.76
N PHE A 33 -0.16 2.38 -9.14
CA PHE A 33 -0.44 2.39 -7.72
C PHE A 33 -1.93 2.22 -7.48
N LEU A 34 -2.29 1.17 -6.74
CA LEU A 34 -3.67 0.88 -6.40
C LEU A 34 -3.88 1.04 -4.91
N THR A 35 -5.05 1.57 -4.54
CA THR A 35 -5.56 1.51 -3.17
C THR A 35 -6.89 0.77 -3.17
N PHE A 36 -6.94 -0.40 -2.57
CA PHE A 36 -8.15 -1.21 -2.43
C PHE A 36 -8.69 -1.11 -1.01
N THR A 37 -9.90 -0.59 -0.86
CA THR A 37 -10.56 -0.41 0.43
C THR A 37 -11.61 -1.49 0.63
N CYS A 38 -11.63 -2.14 1.79
CA CYS A 38 -12.67 -3.09 2.14
C CYS A 38 -14.06 -2.43 2.10
N ASN A 39 -15.04 -3.15 1.52
CA ASN A 39 -16.44 -2.76 1.56
C ASN A 39 -17.17 -3.62 2.60
N PRO A 40 -17.73 -3.03 3.67
CA PRO A 40 -18.43 -3.79 4.71
C PRO A 40 -19.81 -4.28 4.23
N SER A 41 -20.29 -3.78 3.09
CA SER A 41 -21.56 -4.15 2.46
C SER A 41 -21.41 -5.27 1.42
N TRP A 42 -20.26 -5.94 1.35
CA TRP A 42 -20.14 -7.16 0.54
C TRP A 42 -21.11 -8.22 1.02
N PHE A 43 -21.66 -8.98 0.07
CA PHE A 43 -22.63 -10.03 0.36
C PHE A 43 -22.05 -11.06 1.34
N GLU A 44 -20.78 -11.43 1.16
CA GLU A 44 -20.06 -12.37 2.02
C GLU A 44 -19.89 -11.86 3.46
N VAL A 45 -19.89 -10.54 3.67
CA VAL A 45 -19.90 -9.95 5.02
C VAL A 45 -21.30 -9.98 5.59
N LEU A 46 -22.27 -9.43 4.85
CA LEU A 46 -23.64 -9.25 5.32
C LEU A 46 -24.35 -10.58 5.60
N ASN A 47 -24.06 -11.61 4.81
CA ASN A 47 -24.64 -12.94 4.99
C ASN A 47 -24.14 -13.66 6.26
N CYS A 48 -23.09 -13.15 6.90
CA CYS A 48 -22.56 -13.68 8.15
C CYS A 48 -22.98 -12.87 9.39
N MET A 49 -23.84 -11.84 9.22
CA MET A 49 -24.38 -11.06 10.33
C MET A 49 -25.61 -11.76 10.92
N GLU A 50 -25.70 -11.84 12.24
CA GLU A 50 -26.84 -12.43 12.95
C GLU A 50 -27.64 -11.37 13.70
N GLY A 51 -28.98 -11.44 13.61
CA GLY A 51 -29.88 -10.54 14.33
C GLY A 51 -29.61 -9.07 14.01
N VAL A 52 -29.15 -8.32 15.02
CA VAL A 52 -28.89 -6.87 14.93
C VAL A 52 -27.39 -6.54 14.78
N GLN A 53 -26.54 -7.54 14.57
CA GLN A 53 -25.10 -7.33 14.36
C GLN A 53 -24.86 -6.45 13.12
N ARG A 54 -23.89 -5.55 13.24
CA ARG A 54 -23.39 -4.77 12.11
C ARG A 54 -21.98 -5.23 11.75
N PRO A 55 -21.51 -4.94 10.52
CA PRO A 55 -20.16 -5.30 10.10
C PRO A 55 -19.05 -4.79 11.03
N GLU A 56 -19.25 -3.63 11.67
CA GLU A 56 -18.28 -3.07 12.62
C GLU A 56 -18.14 -3.91 13.90
N ASP A 57 -19.17 -4.68 14.25
CA ASP A 57 -19.20 -5.56 15.43
C ASP A 57 -18.51 -6.91 15.15
N ARG A 58 -18.19 -7.21 13.87
CA ARG A 58 -17.60 -8.48 13.41
C ARG A 58 -16.29 -8.29 12.62
N PRO A 59 -15.23 -7.75 13.27
CA PRO A 59 -13.93 -7.54 12.64
C PRO A 59 -13.28 -8.84 12.15
N ASP A 60 -13.60 -9.98 12.78
CA ASP A 60 -13.16 -11.32 12.37
C ASP A 60 -13.68 -11.73 10.98
N ILE A 61 -14.92 -11.35 10.64
CA ILE A 61 -15.50 -11.59 9.31
C ILE A 61 -14.90 -10.60 8.31
N ILE A 62 -14.86 -9.32 8.66
CA ILE A 62 -14.34 -8.25 7.79
C ILE A 62 -12.94 -8.58 7.27
N ILE A 63 -12.01 -8.94 8.17
CA ILE A 63 -10.63 -9.22 7.79
C ILE A 63 -10.48 -10.48 6.93
N ARG A 64 -11.30 -11.52 7.19
CA ARG A 64 -11.30 -12.75 6.40
C ARG A 64 -11.81 -12.49 4.99
N VAL A 65 -12.96 -11.82 4.87
CA VAL A 65 -13.53 -11.46 3.56
C VAL A 65 -12.60 -10.53 2.80
N PHE A 66 -12.02 -9.51 3.45
CA PHE A 66 -11.07 -8.62 2.80
C PHE A 66 -9.82 -9.36 2.30
N ASN A 67 -9.26 -10.28 3.08
CA ASN A 67 -8.12 -11.09 2.66
C ASN A 67 -8.48 -11.97 1.44
N MET A 68 -9.68 -12.57 1.40
CA MET A 68 -10.15 -13.32 0.23
C MET A 68 -10.28 -12.42 -1.01
N LYS A 69 -10.89 -11.24 -0.86
CA LYS A 69 -11.04 -10.27 -1.96
C LYS A 69 -9.68 -9.72 -2.44
N LEU A 70 -8.73 -9.52 -1.54
CA LEU A 70 -7.38 -9.10 -1.90
C LEU A 70 -6.65 -10.18 -2.71
N LYS A 71 -6.77 -11.46 -2.32
CA LYS A 71 -6.20 -12.56 -3.09
C LYS A 71 -6.82 -12.66 -4.47
N GLU A 72 -8.14 -12.53 -4.58
CA GLU A 72 -8.87 -12.49 -5.85
C GLU A 72 -8.41 -11.32 -6.72
N LEU A 73 -8.26 -10.11 -6.14
CA LEU A 73 -7.74 -8.94 -6.84
C LEU A 73 -6.34 -9.17 -7.41
N LEU A 74 -5.43 -9.74 -6.61
CA LEU A 74 -4.07 -10.05 -7.05
C LEU A 74 -4.05 -11.15 -8.13
N GLU A 75 -4.94 -12.13 -8.05
CA GLU A 75 -5.08 -13.15 -9.07
C GLU A 75 -5.54 -12.56 -10.40
N ASP A 76 -6.55 -11.68 -10.40
CA ASP A 76 -6.98 -11.07 -11.64
C ASP A 76 -5.92 -10.13 -12.23
N ILE A 77 -5.22 -9.38 -11.39
CA ILE A 77 -4.15 -8.49 -11.83
C ILE A 77 -3.00 -9.29 -12.44
N CYS A 78 -2.51 -10.32 -11.73
CA CYS A 78 -1.28 -11.01 -12.09
C CYS A 78 -1.46 -12.18 -13.06
N LYS A 79 -2.63 -12.86 -13.05
CA LYS A 79 -2.90 -14.02 -13.92
C LYS A 79 -3.86 -13.72 -15.05
N HIS A 80 -4.89 -12.90 -14.81
CA HIS A 80 -5.86 -12.55 -15.84
C HIS A 80 -5.47 -11.30 -16.65
N GLY A 81 -4.35 -10.66 -16.29
CA GLY A 81 -3.71 -9.62 -17.10
C GLY A 81 -4.55 -8.37 -17.29
N ILE A 82 -5.30 -7.93 -16.26
CA ILE A 82 -6.15 -6.71 -16.33
C ILE A 82 -5.36 -5.50 -16.86
N PHE A 83 -4.11 -5.38 -16.43
CA PHE A 83 -3.21 -4.29 -16.83
C PHE A 83 -2.09 -4.77 -17.76
N GLY A 84 -2.22 -5.97 -18.33
CA GLY A 84 -1.14 -6.68 -19.02
C GLY A 84 -0.28 -7.52 -18.06
N THR A 85 0.93 -7.86 -18.51
CA THR A 85 1.85 -8.76 -17.79
C THR A 85 2.53 -8.03 -16.64
N VAL A 86 2.34 -8.53 -15.42
CA VAL A 86 2.99 -8.01 -14.22
C VAL A 86 4.32 -8.72 -14.00
N LEU A 87 5.43 -7.98 -14.09
CA LEU A 87 6.75 -8.49 -13.72
C LEU A 87 6.87 -8.63 -12.21
N THR A 88 6.47 -7.60 -11.46
CA THR A 88 6.55 -7.64 -10.00
C THR A 88 5.49 -6.79 -9.34
N TYR A 89 5.11 -7.17 -8.12
CA TYR A 89 4.23 -6.38 -7.28
C TYR A 89 4.67 -6.39 -5.83
N ILE A 90 4.28 -5.34 -5.11
CA ILE A 90 4.45 -5.20 -3.66
C ILE A 90 3.13 -4.67 -3.10
N TYR A 91 2.69 -5.19 -1.96
CA TYR A 91 1.57 -4.59 -1.25
C TYR A 91 1.83 -4.45 0.25
N VAL A 92 1.13 -3.49 0.87
CA VAL A 92 0.99 -3.36 2.32
C VAL A 92 -0.47 -3.15 2.70
N ILE A 93 -0.84 -3.69 3.85
CA ILE A 93 -2.13 -3.52 4.49
C ILE A 93 -2.05 -2.40 5.54
N GLU A 94 -2.90 -1.40 5.39
CA GLU A 94 -3.07 -0.29 6.33
C GLU A 94 -4.39 -0.44 7.09
N PHE A 95 -4.33 -0.21 8.40
CA PHE A 95 -5.49 -0.13 9.28
C PHE A 95 -5.58 1.28 9.84
N GLN A 96 -6.54 2.07 9.35
CA GLN A 96 -6.76 3.41 9.88
C GLN A 96 -7.54 3.32 11.20
N LYS A 97 -7.32 4.27 12.13
CA LYS A 97 -7.87 4.23 13.50
C LYS A 97 -9.36 3.86 13.61
N ARG A 98 -10.16 4.24 12.61
CA ARG A 98 -11.59 3.94 12.48
C ARG A 98 -11.97 3.43 11.08
N GLY A 99 -10.97 3.09 10.26
CA GLY A 99 -11.17 2.68 8.88
C GLY A 99 -11.17 1.15 8.76
N LEU A 100 -11.87 0.68 7.74
CA LEU A 100 -11.78 -0.71 7.30
C LEU A 100 -10.35 -0.97 6.76
N PRO A 101 -9.92 -2.23 6.62
CA PRO A 101 -8.60 -2.50 6.07
C PRO A 101 -8.49 -1.99 4.63
N HIS A 102 -7.32 -1.43 4.31
CA HIS A 102 -6.95 -0.99 2.97
C HIS A 102 -5.68 -1.69 2.52
N ALA A 103 -5.56 -2.00 1.24
CA ALA A 103 -4.34 -2.48 0.63
C ALA A 103 -3.79 -1.41 -0.32
N HIS A 104 -2.51 -1.10 -0.15
CA HIS A 104 -1.72 -0.28 -1.05
C HIS A 104 -0.85 -1.21 -1.91
N ILE A 105 -1.04 -1.20 -3.23
CA ILE A 105 -0.41 -2.15 -4.15
C ILE A 105 0.36 -1.38 -5.21
N LEU A 106 1.62 -1.76 -5.44
CA LEU A 106 2.47 -1.26 -6.50
C LEU A 106 2.69 -2.37 -7.51
N LEU A 107 2.53 -2.05 -8.80
CA LEU A 107 2.74 -2.97 -9.91
C LEU A 107 3.82 -2.44 -10.84
N THR A 108 4.72 -3.32 -11.26
CA THR A 108 5.67 -3.10 -12.35
C THR A 108 5.31 -4.05 -13.48
N LEU A 109 5.01 -3.48 -14.64
CA LEU A 109 4.60 -4.18 -15.86
C LEU A 109 5.81 -4.48 -16.74
N ASP A 110 5.69 -5.47 -17.63
CA ASP A 110 6.70 -5.78 -18.65
C ASP A 110 6.77 -4.69 -19.74
N SER A 111 7.72 -4.85 -20.68
CA SER A 111 7.95 -3.86 -21.74
C SER A 111 6.78 -3.71 -22.71
N GLU A 112 6.04 -4.79 -22.96
CA GLU A 112 4.91 -4.80 -23.90
C GLU A 112 3.64 -4.22 -23.27
N SER A 113 3.54 -4.28 -21.95
CA SER A 113 2.39 -3.79 -21.17
C SER A 113 2.59 -2.40 -20.59
N LYS A 114 3.71 -1.73 -20.90
CA LYS A 114 4.01 -0.39 -20.38
C LYS A 114 2.97 0.64 -20.83
N ILE A 115 2.66 1.57 -19.92
CA ILE A 115 1.74 2.68 -20.15
C ILE A 115 2.58 3.87 -20.64
N HIS A 116 2.55 4.13 -21.94
CA HIS A 116 3.43 5.11 -22.59
C HIS A 116 2.72 6.34 -23.14
N SER A 117 1.41 6.26 -23.32
CA SER A 117 0.61 7.31 -23.96
C SER A 117 -0.65 7.64 -23.15
N LYS A 118 -1.27 8.78 -23.49
CA LYS A 118 -2.59 9.14 -22.97
C LYS A 118 -3.66 8.09 -23.27
N ASP A 119 -3.56 7.41 -24.42
CA ASP A 119 -4.52 6.38 -24.82
C ASP A 119 -4.35 5.11 -23.98
N ASP A 120 -3.10 4.75 -23.63
CA ASP A 120 -2.83 3.66 -22.68
C ASP A 120 -3.36 3.98 -21.29
N ILE A 121 -3.23 5.23 -20.84
CA ILE A 121 -3.77 5.67 -19.55
C ILE A 121 -5.29 5.54 -19.56
N ASP A 122 -5.95 6.13 -20.56
CA ASP A 122 -7.41 6.16 -20.68
C ASP A 122 -8.03 4.77 -20.90
N LYS A 123 -7.26 3.82 -21.45
CA LYS A 123 -7.64 2.40 -21.54
C LYS A 123 -7.85 1.77 -20.17
N PHE A 124 -7.03 2.12 -19.18
CA PHE A 124 -7.04 1.46 -17.86
C PHE A 124 -7.65 2.31 -16.76
N VAL A 125 -7.61 3.63 -16.85
CA VAL A 125 -7.99 4.56 -15.79
C VAL A 125 -8.94 5.62 -16.31
N SER A 126 -10.08 5.76 -15.63
CA SER A 126 -11.01 6.87 -15.83
C SER A 126 -11.13 7.68 -14.54
N ALA A 127 -11.39 8.98 -14.69
CA ALA A 127 -11.72 9.86 -13.59
C ALA A 127 -13.00 10.67 -13.90
N GLU A 128 -13.93 10.08 -14.66
CA GLU A 128 -15.19 10.67 -15.07
C GLU A 128 -16.38 9.89 -14.48
N LEU A 129 -17.53 10.54 -14.36
CA LEU A 129 -18.80 9.89 -14.06
C LEU A 129 -19.21 9.09 -15.31
N PRO A 130 -19.57 7.80 -15.16
CA PRO A 130 -20.15 7.02 -16.25
C PRO A 130 -21.49 7.61 -16.69
N ASP A 131 -21.87 7.39 -17.95
CA ASP A 131 -23.22 7.74 -18.41
C ASP A 131 -24.22 6.69 -17.86
N PRO A 132 -25.20 7.09 -17.02
CA PRO A 132 -26.20 6.17 -16.47
C PRO A 132 -27.09 5.52 -17.53
N CYS A 133 -27.24 6.12 -18.72
CA CYS A 133 -27.99 5.52 -19.84
C CYS A 133 -27.26 4.34 -20.46
N THR A 134 -25.92 4.31 -20.39
CA THR A 134 -25.10 3.23 -20.97
C THR A 134 -24.69 2.20 -19.92
N ASP A 135 -24.39 2.63 -18.70
CA ASP A 135 -23.89 1.76 -17.63
C ASP A 135 -24.33 2.25 -16.25
N LEU A 136 -25.62 2.07 -15.96
CA LEU A 136 -26.22 2.43 -14.68
C LEU A 136 -25.50 1.79 -13.48
N ARG A 137 -25.03 0.54 -13.63
CA ARG A 137 -24.34 -0.17 -12.55
C ARG A 137 -23.02 0.50 -12.21
N LEU A 138 -22.19 0.80 -13.20
CA LEU A 138 -20.92 1.50 -12.94
C LEU A 138 -21.18 2.90 -12.40
N PHE A 139 -22.17 3.63 -12.94
CA PHE A 139 -22.55 4.94 -12.43
C PHE A 139 -22.88 4.90 -10.93
N GLN A 140 -23.67 3.93 -10.49
CA GLN A 140 -24.01 3.73 -9.07
C GLN A 140 -22.78 3.42 -8.22
N ILE A 141 -21.84 2.60 -8.73
CA ILE A 141 -20.61 2.25 -8.01
C ILE A 141 -19.69 3.47 -7.89
N VAL A 142 -19.49 4.21 -8.99
CA VAL A 142 -18.62 5.40 -9.02
C VAL A 142 -19.17 6.51 -8.13
N THR A 143 -20.47 6.81 -8.21
CA THR A 143 -21.11 7.83 -7.36
C THR A 143 -21.06 7.46 -5.88
N LYS A 144 -21.16 6.16 -5.55
CA LYS A 144 -21.12 5.68 -4.16
C LYS A 144 -19.71 5.63 -3.58
N TYR A 145 -18.73 5.12 -4.33
CA TYR A 145 -17.41 4.80 -3.78
C TYR A 145 -16.30 5.71 -4.27
N MET A 146 -16.37 6.24 -5.50
CA MET A 146 -15.27 6.96 -6.14
C MET A 146 -15.44 8.48 -6.15
N VAL A 147 -16.45 9.02 -5.49
CA VAL A 147 -16.56 10.48 -5.31
C VAL A 147 -15.74 10.88 -4.10
N HIS A 148 -14.75 11.75 -4.31
CA HIS A 148 -14.06 12.40 -3.21
C HIS A 148 -15.08 13.22 -2.41
N GLY A 149 -15.12 13.01 -1.09
CA GLY A 149 -16.05 13.72 -0.22
C GLY A 149 -15.95 15.24 -0.43
N PRO A 150 -17.08 15.96 -0.48
CA PRO A 150 -17.07 17.41 -0.60
C PRO A 150 -16.14 18.00 0.47
N CYS A 151 -15.26 18.88 0.05
CA CYS A 151 -14.28 19.54 0.90
C CYS A 151 -14.02 20.95 0.36
N GLY A 152 -13.02 21.64 0.88
CA GLY A 152 -12.78 23.03 0.53
C GLY A 152 -13.89 23.92 1.09
N THR A 153 -14.39 24.81 0.25
CA THR A 153 -15.47 25.74 0.60
C THR A 153 -16.80 25.04 0.86
N ILE A 154 -17.02 23.85 0.29
CA ILE A 154 -18.27 23.08 0.46
C ILE A 154 -18.33 22.41 1.84
N ASN A 155 -17.17 22.02 2.38
CA ASN A 155 -17.07 21.47 3.73
C ASN A 155 -15.64 21.62 4.27
N ILE A 156 -15.43 22.68 5.06
CA ILE A 156 -14.13 22.98 5.66
C ILE A 156 -13.71 21.97 6.73
N ASN A 157 -14.66 21.21 7.29
CA ASN A 157 -14.42 20.23 8.35
C ASN A 157 -14.08 18.83 7.81
N SER A 158 -13.97 18.65 6.49
CA SER A 158 -13.62 17.37 5.91
C SER A 158 -12.21 16.93 6.36
N PRO A 159 -11.99 15.63 6.69
CA PRO A 159 -10.69 15.15 7.20
C PRO A 159 -9.50 15.36 6.24
N CYS A 160 -9.77 15.58 4.96
CA CYS A 160 -8.76 15.88 3.95
C CYS A 160 -8.29 17.35 3.97
N MET A 161 -8.94 18.24 4.72
CA MET A 161 -8.58 19.65 4.81
C MET A 161 -7.35 19.83 5.70
N ARG A 162 -6.34 20.53 5.18
CA ARG A 162 -5.16 21.00 5.91
C ARG A 162 -4.86 22.42 5.49
N ASP A 163 -4.64 23.30 6.46
CA ASP A 163 -4.29 24.71 6.19
C ASP A 163 -5.25 25.41 5.22
N GLY A 164 -6.55 25.13 5.35
CA GLY A 164 -7.62 25.70 4.51
C GLY A 164 -7.73 25.12 3.09
N GLN A 165 -6.93 24.12 2.73
CA GLN A 165 -6.95 23.48 1.41
C GLN A 165 -7.10 21.96 1.51
N CYS A 166 -7.69 21.34 0.49
CA CYS A 166 -7.72 19.89 0.40
C CYS A 166 -6.30 19.35 0.14
N CYS A 167 -5.79 18.48 1.01
CA CYS A 167 -4.46 17.86 0.85
C CYS A 167 -4.34 16.95 -0.38
N LYS A 168 -5.47 16.63 -1.04
CA LYS A 168 -5.55 15.89 -2.31
C LYS A 168 -5.87 16.81 -3.50
N SER A 169 -5.97 18.12 -3.27
CA SER A 169 -6.24 19.15 -4.27
C SER A 169 -7.56 18.92 -5.02
N PHE A 170 -8.62 18.55 -4.30
CA PHE A 170 -9.98 18.53 -4.81
C PHE A 170 -10.69 19.87 -4.53
N PRO A 171 -11.61 20.31 -5.41
CA PRO A 171 -11.92 19.72 -6.71
C PRO A 171 -10.75 19.85 -7.70
N LYS A 172 -10.59 18.87 -8.59
CA LYS A 172 -9.61 18.93 -9.69
C LYS A 172 -10.06 19.93 -10.74
N GLN A 173 -9.18 20.27 -11.69
CA GLN A 173 -9.56 21.07 -12.85
C GLN A 173 -10.27 20.20 -13.89
N PHE A 174 -11.17 20.79 -14.67
CA PHE A 174 -11.68 20.15 -15.87
C PHE A 174 -10.57 20.05 -16.92
N LYS A 175 -10.56 18.95 -17.67
CA LYS A 175 -9.64 18.69 -18.77
C LYS A 175 -10.33 17.81 -19.81
N ASP A 176 -10.28 18.22 -21.08
CA ASP A 176 -10.89 17.47 -22.17
C ASP A 176 -10.07 16.25 -22.59
N ASP A 177 -8.76 16.30 -22.40
CA ASP A 177 -7.82 15.23 -22.70
C ASP A 177 -6.91 14.94 -21.49
N THR A 178 -6.48 13.69 -21.36
CA THR A 178 -5.45 13.31 -20.39
C THR A 178 -4.09 13.89 -20.81
N GLU A 179 -3.41 14.53 -19.86
CA GLU A 179 -2.07 15.11 -20.06
C GLU A 179 -1.02 14.38 -19.23
N GLU A 180 0.13 14.12 -19.85
CA GLU A 180 1.28 13.57 -19.15
C GLU A 180 1.86 14.58 -18.17
N ASN A 181 2.22 14.10 -16.98
CA ASN A 181 2.84 14.94 -15.96
C ASN A 181 4.20 14.35 -15.58
N VAL A 182 5.26 14.99 -16.06
CA VAL A 182 6.66 14.58 -15.85
C VAL A 182 7.04 14.56 -14.35
N ASN A 183 6.31 15.31 -13.51
CA ASN A 183 6.64 15.51 -12.09
C ASN A 183 5.72 14.79 -11.09
N GLY A 184 4.72 14.04 -11.53
CA GLY A 184 3.68 13.52 -10.62
C GLY A 184 2.86 12.38 -11.19
N TYR A 185 1.55 12.43 -10.96
CA TYR A 185 0.56 11.59 -11.64
C TYR A 185 0.03 12.33 -12.87
N PRO A 186 -0.37 11.61 -13.95
CA PRO A 186 -1.03 12.24 -15.09
C PRO A 186 -2.21 13.12 -14.66
N ILE A 187 -2.46 14.16 -15.45
CA ILE A 187 -3.68 14.95 -15.29
C ILE A 187 -4.75 14.24 -16.10
N TYR A 188 -5.57 13.45 -15.41
CA TYR A 188 -6.64 12.67 -16.03
C TYR A 188 -7.70 13.56 -16.70
N ARG A 189 -8.21 13.10 -17.84
CA ARG A 189 -9.40 13.64 -18.48
C ARG A 189 -10.57 13.71 -17.49
N ARG A 190 -11.18 14.89 -17.42
CA ARG A 190 -12.35 15.24 -16.61
C ARG A 190 -13.16 16.26 -17.41
N ARG A 191 -13.99 15.81 -18.35
CA ARG A 191 -14.79 16.72 -19.18
C ARG A 191 -15.86 17.41 -18.36
N ALA A 192 -16.21 18.63 -18.74
CA ALA A 192 -17.35 19.31 -18.16
C ALA A 192 -18.65 18.63 -18.64
N THR A 193 -19.44 18.14 -17.69
CA THR A 193 -20.75 17.54 -17.93
C THR A 193 -21.73 18.11 -16.91
N GLU A 194 -23.03 17.88 -17.12
CA GLU A 194 -24.03 18.22 -16.13
C GLU A 194 -23.71 17.54 -14.78
N PRO A 195 -23.71 18.30 -13.67
CA PRO A 195 -23.51 17.72 -12.34
C PRO A 195 -24.63 16.74 -11.98
N VAL A 196 -24.28 15.73 -11.17
CA VAL A 196 -25.22 14.75 -10.63
C VAL A 196 -25.37 14.93 -9.13
N GLN A 197 -26.57 14.63 -8.61
CA GLN A 197 -26.83 14.70 -7.17
C GLN A 197 -26.31 13.43 -6.49
N VAL A 198 -25.36 13.59 -5.56
CA VAL A 198 -24.83 12.52 -4.70
C VAL A 198 -25.11 12.90 -3.25
N GLY A 199 -26.16 12.29 -2.68
CA GLY A 199 -26.69 12.69 -1.39
C GLY A 199 -27.26 14.11 -1.45
N LYS A 200 -26.68 15.03 -0.67
CA LYS A 200 -27.08 16.45 -0.63
C LYS A 200 -26.20 17.37 -1.49
N TYR A 201 -25.28 16.80 -2.25
CA TYR A 201 -24.23 17.54 -2.96
C TYR A 201 -24.37 17.38 -4.47
N SER A 202 -24.20 18.50 -5.18
CA SER A 202 -24.07 18.52 -6.63
C SER A 202 -22.61 18.25 -7.00
N ILE A 203 -22.36 17.12 -7.67
CA ILE A 203 -21.03 16.59 -7.95
C ILE A 203 -20.81 16.46 -9.45
N ASP A 204 -19.63 16.84 -9.93
CA ASP A 204 -19.20 16.66 -11.31
C ASP A 204 -17.86 15.89 -11.39
N ASN A 205 -17.33 15.74 -12.61
CA ASN A 205 -16.09 15.01 -12.89
C ASN A 205 -14.87 15.52 -12.14
N ARG A 206 -14.87 16.72 -11.55
CA ARG A 206 -13.73 17.24 -10.77
C ARG A 206 -13.54 16.52 -9.45
N TRP A 207 -14.55 15.81 -8.97
CA TRP A 207 -14.56 15.12 -7.68
C TRP A 207 -14.29 13.63 -7.78
N VAL A 208 -14.28 13.06 -8.99
CA VAL A 208 -14.13 11.62 -9.19
C VAL A 208 -12.68 11.19 -8.94
N VAL A 209 -12.48 10.21 -8.07
CA VAL A 209 -11.18 9.59 -7.82
C VAL A 209 -10.87 8.62 -8.97
N PRO A 210 -9.64 8.61 -9.53
CA PRO A 210 -9.28 7.74 -10.65
C PRO A 210 -9.54 6.25 -10.37
N TYR A 211 -10.10 5.52 -11.33
CA TYR A 211 -10.50 4.13 -11.14
C TYR A 211 -10.35 3.30 -12.41
N ASN A 212 -10.30 1.98 -12.25
CA ASN A 212 -10.46 1.03 -13.35
C ASN A 212 -11.89 0.47 -13.37
N LEU A 213 -12.54 0.55 -14.54
CA LEU A 213 -13.95 0.16 -14.72
C LEU A 213 -14.22 -1.31 -14.35
N TRP A 214 -13.34 -2.21 -14.78
CA TRP A 214 -13.53 -3.65 -14.58
C TRP A 214 -13.40 -4.01 -13.10
N LEU A 215 -12.35 -3.49 -12.43
CA LEU A 215 -12.12 -3.69 -11.01
C LEU A 215 -13.30 -3.21 -10.17
N LEU A 216 -13.83 -2.02 -10.44
CA LEU A 216 -14.99 -1.51 -9.71
C LEU A 216 -16.23 -2.37 -9.87
N LYS A 217 -16.53 -2.83 -11.08
CA LYS A 217 -17.68 -3.71 -11.32
C LYS A 217 -17.56 -5.04 -10.59
N LYS A 218 -16.36 -5.64 -10.60
CA LYS A 218 -16.11 -6.93 -9.96
C LYS A 218 -16.15 -6.83 -8.44
N PHE A 219 -15.40 -5.88 -7.88
CA PHE A 219 -15.21 -5.80 -6.44
C PHE A 219 -16.23 -4.91 -5.73
N ASN A 220 -17.01 -4.08 -6.43
CA ASN A 220 -18.03 -3.22 -5.84
C ASN A 220 -17.53 -2.48 -4.59
N ALA A 221 -16.38 -1.82 -4.69
CA ALA A 221 -15.66 -1.23 -3.57
C ALA A 221 -14.88 0.01 -4.03
N HIS A 222 -14.37 0.79 -3.07
CA HIS A 222 -13.48 1.91 -3.40
C HIS A 222 -12.09 1.36 -3.80
N ILE A 223 -11.77 1.47 -5.09
CA ILE A 223 -10.48 1.10 -5.69
C ILE A 223 -9.94 2.29 -6.47
N ASN A 224 -8.99 3.02 -5.87
CA ASN A 224 -8.25 4.07 -6.56
C ASN A 224 -7.14 3.44 -7.41
N VAL A 225 -6.99 3.86 -8.67
CA VAL A 225 -5.93 3.40 -9.57
C VAL A 225 -5.22 4.62 -10.17
N GLU A 226 -3.93 4.76 -9.85
CA GLU A 226 -3.09 5.88 -10.26
C GLU A 226 -1.93 5.38 -11.13
N VAL A 227 -1.63 6.07 -12.22
CA VAL A 227 -0.51 5.77 -13.11
C VAL A 227 0.74 6.48 -12.60
N CYS A 228 1.79 5.73 -12.35
CA CYS A 228 3.04 6.22 -11.76
C CYS A 228 3.95 6.81 -12.84
N ALA A 229 3.73 8.08 -13.21
CA ALA A 229 4.55 8.72 -14.24
C ALA A 229 5.98 9.03 -13.77
N SER A 230 6.24 9.32 -12.49
CA SER A 230 7.56 9.77 -12.02
C SER A 230 8.24 8.93 -10.93
N ASN A 231 9.58 8.92 -10.92
CA ASN A 231 10.40 8.31 -9.87
C ASN A 231 10.23 8.98 -8.49
N LYS A 232 9.72 10.23 -8.45
CA LYS A 232 9.42 10.95 -7.20
C LYS A 232 8.31 10.25 -6.42
N ASN A 233 7.38 9.60 -7.12
CA ASN A 233 6.31 8.85 -6.50
C ASN A 233 6.83 7.59 -5.81
N VAL A 234 7.92 6.95 -6.27
CA VAL A 234 8.44 5.70 -5.68
C VAL A 234 8.79 5.87 -4.20
N LYS A 235 9.54 6.93 -3.84
CA LYS A 235 9.88 7.22 -2.43
C LYS A 235 8.64 7.54 -1.61
N TYR A 236 7.67 8.24 -2.20
CA TYR A 236 6.42 8.60 -1.54
C TYR A 236 5.56 7.35 -1.33
N LEU A 237 5.35 6.53 -2.35
CA LEU A 237 4.62 5.27 -2.29
C LEU A 237 5.21 4.36 -1.21
N TYR A 238 6.52 4.19 -1.16
CA TYR A 238 7.13 3.39 -0.09
C TYR A 238 7.11 4.06 1.29
N LYS A 239 7.15 5.39 1.38
CA LYS A 239 6.93 6.11 2.65
C LYS A 239 5.50 5.91 3.17
N TYR A 240 4.50 5.80 2.28
CA TYR A 240 3.10 5.57 2.66
C TYR A 240 2.85 4.10 3.01
N VAL A 241 3.41 3.19 2.21
CA VAL A 241 3.45 1.74 2.44
C VAL A 241 4.17 1.40 3.75
N TYR A 242 5.20 2.17 4.13
CA TYR A 242 5.94 1.96 5.38
C TYR A 242 5.78 3.08 6.40
N LYS A 243 4.64 3.77 6.40
CA LYS A 243 4.34 4.74 7.44
C LYS A 243 4.24 3.99 8.77
N GLY A 244 5.00 4.45 9.76
CA GLY A 244 4.96 3.87 11.11
C GLY A 244 3.54 3.88 11.69
N HIS A 245 3.32 3.02 12.66
CA HIS A 245 2.02 2.88 13.30
C HIS A 245 1.69 4.08 14.18
N ASP A 246 0.40 4.30 14.40
CA ASP A 246 -0.02 5.30 15.38
C ASP A 246 0.54 4.91 16.76
N ALA A 247 1.38 5.78 17.31
CA ALA A 247 1.99 5.62 18.62
C ALA A 247 1.54 6.75 19.55
N ALA A 248 1.39 6.44 20.82
CA ALA A 248 1.19 7.39 21.89
C ALA A 248 2.35 7.29 22.86
N SER A 249 3.02 8.41 23.13
CA SER A 249 4.05 8.48 24.16
C SER A 249 3.39 8.87 25.48
N VAL A 250 3.45 7.98 26.47
CA VAL A 250 2.91 8.20 27.82
C VAL A 250 4.08 8.50 28.75
N LYS A 251 4.08 9.68 29.38
CA LYS A 251 5.04 10.01 30.43
C LYS A 251 4.55 9.45 31.76
N ILE A 252 5.39 8.67 32.45
CA ILE A 252 5.10 8.18 33.80
C ILE A 252 5.87 9.06 34.79
N GLN A 253 5.16 9.89 35.56
CA GLN A 253 5.74 10.65 36.67
C GLN A 253 5.43 9.96 38.00
N LYS A 254 6.47 9.64 38.79
CA LYS A 254 6.32 9.32 40.22
C LYS A 254 6.41 10.61 41.02
N GLU A 255 5.41 10.90 41.85
CA GLU A 255 5.49 12.01 42.81
C GLU A 255 6.60 11.72 43.84
N GLY A 256 7.49 12.70 44.06
CA GLY A 256 8.46 12.69 45.16
C GLY A 256 9.84 12.07 44.90
N ALA A 257 10.17 11.63 43.68
CA ALA A 257 11.51 11.12 43.36
C ALA A 257 12.42 12.23 42.78
N LEU A 258 13.56 12.49 43.44
CA LEU A 258 14.61 13.45 43.01
C LEU A 258 15.52 12.92 41.89
N ASP A 259 15.37 11.64 41.53
CA ASP A 259 16.17 10.99 40.49
C ASP A 259 15.39 10.98 39.17
N HIS A 260 15.61 12.02 38.37
CA HIS A 260 14.82 12.36 37.19
C HIS A 260 15.52 11.85 35.92
N ASP A 261 15.32 10.58 35.57
CA ASP A 261 15.80 10.02 34.31
C ASP A 261 14.78 10.30 33.18
N GLU A 262 15.10 11.27 32.32
CA GLU A 262 14.29 11.66 31.16
C GLU A 262 14.08 10.53 30.13
N ILE A 263 14.99 9.55 30.06
CA ILE A 263 14.94 8.46 29.08
C ILE A 263 14.06 7.31 29.57
N LEU A 264 14.07 7.02 30.88
CA LEU A 264 13.32 5.91 31.47
C LEU A 264 11.84 6.24 31.77
N SER A 265 11.45 7.51 31.72
CA SER A 265 10.13 7.98 32.16
C SER A 265 9.05 8.04 31.07
N PHE A 266 9.27 7.40 29.91
CA PHE A 266 8.30 7.37 28.82
C PHE A 266 8.04 5.95 28.32
N VAL A 267 6.76 5.61 28.14
CA VAL A 267 6.31 4.40 27.47
C VAL A 267 5.74 4.77 26.11
N GLU A 268 6.33 4.25 25.04
CA GLU A 268 5.75 4.36 23.71
C GLU A 268 4.77 3.20 23.48
N GLY A 269 3.48 3.52 23.50
CA GLY A 269 2.40 2.57 23.26
C GLY A 269 1.96 2.61 21.80
N ARG A 270 1.99 1.47 21.13
CA ARG A 270 1.43 1.32 19.79
C ARG A 270 -0.07 1.10 19.86
N TYR A 271 -0.84 1.88 19.10
CA TYR A 271 -2.25 1.60 18.87
C TYR A 271 -2.39 0.43 17.89
N VAL A 272 -3.19 -0.57 18.27
CA VAL A 272 -3.57 -1.70 17.42
C VAL A 272 -5.09 -1.74 17.39
N SER A 273 -5.67 -1.52 16.21
CA SER A 273 -7.13 -1.58 16.02
C SER A 273 -7.65 -3.02 16.11
N THR A 274 -8.93 -3.21 16.40
CA THR A 274 -9.53 -4.56 16.43
C THR A 274 -9.36 -5.32 15.12
N PRO A 275 -9.57 -4.72 13.92
CA PRO A 275 -9.27 -5.38 12.65
C PRO A 275 -7.78 -5.73 12.49
N GLU A 276 -6.85 -4.86 12.92
CA GLU A 276 -5.42 -5.17 12.86
C GLU A 276 -5.07 -6.35 13.77
N ALA A 277 -5.61 -6.38 14.99
CA ALA A 277 -5.41 -7.48 15.91
C ALA A 277 -5.91 -8.80 15.32
N MET A 278 -7.10 -8.81 14.72
CA MET A 278 -7.65 -10.00 14.06
C MET A 278 -6.82 -10.42 12.85
N TRP A 279 -6.34 -9.46 12.04
CA TRP A 279 -5.44 -9.76 10.92
C TRP A 279 -4.17 -10.49 11.38
N ARG A 280 -3.56 -10.00 12.47
CA ARG A 280 -2.36 -10.60 13.08
C ARG A 280 -2.64 -11.98 13.67
N LEU A 281 -3.76 -12.16 14.36
CA LEU A 281 -4.16 -13.45 14.95
C LEU A 281 -4.42 -14.52 13.90
N ASN A 282 -4.84 -14.14 12.69
CA ASN A 282 -4.99 -15.07 11.57
C ASN A 282 -3.68 -15.25 10.78
N GLU A 283 -2.56 -14.69 11.26
CA GLU A 283 -1.24 -14.76 10.63
C GLU A 283 -1.21 -14.26 9.18
N PHE A 284 -2.10 -13.31 8.85
CA PHE A 284 -2.11 -12.72 7.52
C PHE A 284 -0.95 -11.74 7.36
N ASN A 285 -0.33 -11.76 6.18
CA ASN A 285 0.80 -10.89 5.87
C ASN A 285 0.36 -9.42 5.82
N LEU A 286 0.99 -8.57 6.63
CA LEU A 286 0.81 -7.11 6.58
C LEU A 286 1.47 -6.47 5.36
N SER A 287 2.47 -7.15 4.81
CA SER A 287 3.22 -6.72 3.64
C SER A 287 3.65 -7.93 2.84
N HIS A 288 3.69 -7.82 1.51
CA HIS A 288 4.19 -8.88 0.65
C HIS A 288 4.93 -8.30 -0.55
N LYS A 289 5.89 -9.08 -1.06
CA LYS A 289 6.68 -8.79 -2.25
C LYS A 289 6.64 -10.04 -3.11
N SER A 290 6.40 -9.88 -4.42
CA SER A 290 6.32 -11.02 -5.35
C SER A 290 7.66 -11.74 -5.55
N HIS A 291 8.77 -11.11 -5.18
CA HIS A 291 10.11 -11.66 -5.28
C HIS A 291 10.80 -11.70 -3.91
N THR A 292 11.61 -12.73 -3.72
CA THR A 292 12.48 -12.86 -2.54
C THR A 292 13.75 -12.04 -2.74
N VAL A 293 14.04 -11.14 -1.80
CA VAL A 293 15.28 -10.36 -1.77
C VAL A 293 16.17 -10.92 -0.66
N VAL A 294 17.34 -11.44 -1.04
CA VAL A 294 18.33 -11.97 -0.09
C VAL A 294 19.46 -10.97 0.05
N ARG A 295 19.80 -10.63 1.30
CA ARG A 295 20.91 -9.73 1.61
C ARG A 295 22.19 -10.53 1.76
N LEU A 296 23.19 -10.19 0.97
CA LEU A 296 24.52 -10.77 1.10
C LEU A 296 25.31 -9.97 2.13
N ALA A 297 25.92 -10.66 3.11
CA ALA A 297 26.85 -10.04 4.03
C ALA A 297 28.13 -9.66 3.28
N VAL A 298 28.25 -8.39 2.90
CA VAL A 298 29.41 -7.92 2.13
C VAL A 298 30.63 -7.79 3.04
N HIS A 299 31.74 -8.37 2.59
CA HIS A 299 33.04 -8.28 3.24
C HIS A 299 34.14 -8.21 2.19
N LEU A 300 35.30 -7.66 2.57
CA LEU A 300 36.49 -7.67 1.72
C LEU A 300 37.05 -9.10 1.60
N PRO A 301 37.92 -9.37 0.59
CA PRO A 301 38.62 -10.63 0.50
C PRO A 301 39.31 -10.98 1.82
N GLN A 302 39.06 -12.20 2.32
CA GLN A 302 39.62 -12.73 3.57
C GLN A 302 39.19 -12.00 4.86
N GLN A 303 38.25 -11.05 4.78
CA GLN A 303 37.69 -10.35 5.93
C GLN A 303 36.27 -10.83 6.30
N GLN A 304 35.96 -12.10 6.01
CA GLN A 304 34.70 -12.69 6.45
C GLN A 304 34.60 -12.70 7.99
N PRO A 305 33.43 -12.37 8.57
CA PRO A 305 33.24 -12.43 10.01
C PRO A 305 33.29 -13.89 10.49
N ILE A 306 34.08 -14.13 11.54
CA ILE A 306 34.20 -15.44 12.19
C ILE A 306 33.58 -15.34 13.57
N VAL A 307 32.55 -16.16 13.82
CA VAL A 307 31.97 -16.30 15.16
C VAL A 307 32.66 -17.47 15.86
N TYR A 308 33.18 -17.23 17.05
CA TYR A 308 33.86 -18.22 17.87
C TYR A 308 33.35 -18.16 19.32
N GLN A 309 33.61 -19.24 20.06
CA GLN A 309 33.46 -19.25 21.52
C GLN A 309 34.85 -19.00 22.12
N ASP A 310 34.91 -18.22 23.20
CA ASP A 310 36.17 -17.94 23.90
C ASP A 310 36.93 -19.24 24.21
N GLY A 311 38.22 -19.26 23.87
CA GLY A 311 39.11 -20.41 23.99
C GLY A 311 39.01 -21.43 22.85
N ARG A 312 38.24 -21.16 21.79
CA ARG A 312 38.13 -22.01 20.58
C ARG A 312 38.42 -21.26 19.27
N GLU A 313 39.26 -20.23 19.34
CA GLU A 313 39.60 -19.33 18.23
C GLU A 313 40.24 -20.09 17.07
N ALA A 314 41.25 -20.93 17.35
CA ALA A 314 41.97 -21.69 16.32
C ALA A 314 41.03 -22.62 15.52
N GLN A 315 40.14 -23.33 16.20
CA GLN A 315 39.15 -24.20 15.55
C GLN A 315 38.13 -23.40 14.72
N ALA A 316 37.79 -22.18 15.14
CA ALA A 316 36.90 -21.32 14.38
C ALA A 316 37.55 -20.81 13.09
N ILE A 317 38.85 -20.50 13.12
CA ILE A 317 39.64 -20.12 11.94
C ILE A 317 39.71 -21.27 10.93
N GLU A 318 40.02 -22.48 11.38
CA GLU A 318 40.06 -23.67 10.51
C GLU A 318 38.71 -23.93 9.82
N ARG A 319 37.61 -23.87 10.59
CA ARG A 319 36.26 -24.01 10.03
C ARG A 319 35.93 -22.89 9.05
N ALA A 320 36.33 -21.65 9.35
CA ALA A 320 36.09 -20.52 8.46
C ALA A 320 36.87 -20.61 7.15
N ALA A 321 38.07 -21.19 7.16
CA ALA A 321 38.89 -21.39 5.96
C ALA A 321 38.23 -22.36 4.96
N LEU A 322 37.46 -23.34 5.45
CA LEU A 322 36.72 -24.30 4.62
C LEU A 322 35.30 -23.82 4.28
N ARG A 323 34.80 -22.78 4.95
CA ARG A 323 33.43 -22.30 4.80
C ARG A 323 33.32 -21.33 3.63
N LYS A 324 32.39 -21.61 2.71
CA LYS A 324 31.93 -20.60 1.74
C LYS A 324 30.88 -19.70 2.40
N THR A 325 31.08 -18.39 2.31
CA THR A 325 30.04 -17.42 2.68
C THR A 325 29.00 -17.35 1.56
N THR A 326 27.79 -16.89 1.88
CA THR A 326 26.75 -16.68 0.86
C THR A 326 27.24 -15.75 -0.25
N LEU A 327 28.04 -14.73 0.08
CA LEU A 327 28.65 -13.84 -0.90
C LEU A 327 29.63 -14.58 -1.82
N THR A 328 30.57 -15.36 -1.26
CA THR A 328 31.55 -16.09 -2.08
C THR A 328 30.88 -17.17 -2.94
N SER A 329 29.87 -17.86 -2.41
CA SER A 329 29.06 -18.81 -3.18
C SER A 329 28.28 -18.10 -4.29
N TRP A 330 27.76 -16.90 -4.05
CA TRP A 330 27.10 -16.10 -5.08
C TRP A 330 28.08 -15.71 -6.20
N PHE A 331 29.31 -15.27 -5.87
CA PHE A 331 30.33 -15.00 -6.89
C PHE A 331 30.70 -16.24 -7.72
N GLU A 332 30.77 -17.42 -7.11
CA GLU A 332 30.99 -18.67 -7.85
C GLU A 332 29.83 -19.00 -8.77
N LEU A 333 28.59 -18.85 -8.30
CA LEU A 333 27.39 -19.06 -9.11
C LEU A 333 27.38 -18.12 -10.32
N SER A 334 27.64 -16.83 -10.12
CA SER A 334 27.68 -15.83 -11.19
C SER A 334 28.79 -16.05 -12.23
N LYS A 335 29.80 -16.88 -11.95
CA LYS A 335 30.78 -17.29 -12.98
C LYS A 335 30.21 -18.33 -13.95
N ASN A 336 29.24 -19.12 -13.48
CA ASN A 336 28.70 -20.28 -14.21
C ASN A 336 27.31 -20.04 -14.79
N ASP A 337 26.57 -19.03 -14.28
CA ASP A 337 25.23 -18.64 -14.71
C ASP A 337 25.14 -17.09 -14.75
N PRO A 338 25.50 -16.45 -15.88
CA PRO A 338 25.71 -15.00 -15.99
C PRO A 338 24.44 -14.13 -15.89
#